data_AF-A0A0N4YIF9-F1
#
_entry.id   AF-A0A0N4YIF9-F1
#
_cell.length_a   1.000
_cell.length_b   1.000
_cell.length_c   1.000
_cell.angle_alpha   90.00
_cell.angle_beta   90.00
_cell.angle_gamma   90.00
#
_symmetry.space_group_name_H-M   'P 1'
#
loop_
_entity.id
_entity.type
_entity.pdbx_description
1 polymer ?
#
loop_
_entity_poly.entity_id
_entity_poly.type
_entity_poly.pdbx_seq_one_letter_code
_entity_poly.pdbx_strand_id
1 'polypeptide(L)'
;MFVVRSSYRGFNNPWDSFRIVFFIIIMGSVSGSIVKKAIVDWSPNASPFVDPMIDHTAMVELQLMDRIVFACDQSVPAIIYKVSEESFADCKYDTSAEWIGQCSEGVRYITVFLHSTGDTPGQPTFLQNSTHFFTSFSSGSRRGLRSRRGDLCVMGVRLIVRVAP
;
A
#
# COMPACT_ATOMS: atom_id res chain seq x y z
N MET A 1 -14.09 8.40 -38.11
CA MET A 1 -12.96 8.22 -39.05
C MET A 1 -11.93 9.28 -38.70
N PHE A 2 -10.85 8.89 -38.03
CA PHE A 2 -9.72 9.79 -37.76
C PHE A 2 -8.49 9.18 -38.44
N VAL A 3 -7.97 9.90 -39.42
CA VAL A 3 -6.70 9.57 -40.09
C VAL A 3 -5.60 10.28 -39.33
N VAL A 4 -4.71 9.53 -38.68
CA VAL A 4 -3.49 10.08 -38.10
C VAL A 4 -2.34 9.72 -39.05
N ARG A 5 -1.76 10.74 -39.70
CA ARG A 5 -0.52 10.60 -40.46
C ARG A 5 0.63 10.37 -39.49
N SER A 6 1.37 9.28 -39.69
CA SER A 6 2.61 9.02 -38.99
C SER A 6 3.78 9.63 -39.77
N SER A 7 4.56 10.49 -39.10
CA SER A 7 5.81 11.05 -39.62
C SER A 7 6.96 10.11 -39.26
N TYR A 8 7.28 9.14 -40.13
CA TYR A 8 8.49 8.33 -39.98
C TYR A 8 9.64 8.93 -40.79
N ARG A 9 10.68 9.43 -40.12
CA ARG A 9 12.02 9.55 -40.69
C ARG A 9 12.83 8.33 -40.26
N GLY A 10 13.15 7.49 -41.24
CA GLY A 10 14.38 6.70 -41.32
C GLY A 10 14.54 5.57 -40.30
N PHE A 11 14.16 4.35 -40.70
CA PHE A 11 14.87 3.14 -40.32
C PHE A 11 14.90 2.17 -41.51
N ASN A 12 16.11 1.79 -41.92
CA ASN A 12 16.45 1.04 -43.14
C ASN A 12 16.42 -0.49 -42.95
N ASN A 13 15.52 -1.03 -42.11
CA ASN A 13 15.46 -2.48 -41.91
C ASN A 13 14.02 -2.99 -41.78
N PRO A 14 13.55 -3.87 -42.70
CA PRO A 14 12.17 -4.35 -42.73
C PRO A 14 11.82 -5.34 -41.58
N TRP A 15 12.74 -5.58 -40.65
CA TRP A 15 12.55 -6.46 -39.49
C TRP A 15 12.37 -5.73 -38.15
N ASP A 16 12.54 -4.40 -38.10
CA ASP A 16 12.33 -3.62 -36.86
C ASP A 16 10.86 -3.22 -36.62
N SER A 17 9.97 -3.39 -37.61
CA SER A 17 8.54 -3.10 -37.45
C SER A 17 7.79 -4.07 -36.51
N PHE A 18 8.42 -5.17 -36.09
CA PHE A 18 7.86 -6.11 -35.12
C PHE A 18 8.21 -5.80 -33.66
N ARG A 19 9.00 -4.75 -33.37
CA ARG A 19 9.36 -4.36 -31.99
C ARG A 19 8.70 -3.07 -31.50
N ILE A 20 7.93 -2.38 -32.34
CA ILE A 20 7.22 -1.13 -31.98
C ILE A 20 5.73 -1.29 -32.26
N VAL A 21 5.16 -2.40 -31.79
CA VAL A 21 3.72 -2.54 -31.59
C VAL A 21 3.53 -2.66 -30.10
N PHE A 22 2.89 -1.65 -29.52
CA PHE A 22 2.30 -1.68 -28.19
C PHE A 22 1.69 -3.07 -27.95
N PHE A 23 2.31 -3.88 -27.10
CA PHE A 23 1.65 -5.06 -26.55
C PHE A 23 0.65 -4.61 -25.47
N ILE A 24 -0.45 -4.00 -25.92
CA ILE A 24 -1.72 -4.09 -25.22
C ILE A 24 -2.28 -5.45 -25.62
N ILE A 25 -1.97 -6.50 -24.85
CA ILE A 25 -2.70 -7.76 -24.95
C ILE A 25 -4.03 -7.54 -24.23
N ILE A 26 -5.05 -7.09 -24.97
CA ILE A 26 -6.45 -7.29 -24.59
C ILE A 26 -6.83 -8.67 -25.12
N MET A 27 -6.73 -9.69 -24.27
CA MET A 27 -7.49 -10.92 -24.46
C MET A 27 -8.81 -10.79 -23.70
N GLY A 28 -9.90 -10.87 -24.47
CA GLY A 28 -11.25 -10.69 -23.99
C GLY A 28 -11.75 -11.80 -23.05
N SER A 29 -12.69 -11.38 -22.21
CA SER A 29 -13.74 -12.18 -21.56
C SER A 29 -13.31 -13.41 -20.76
N VAL A 30 -12.64 -13.15 -19.64
CA VAL A 30 -13.06 -13.75 -18.37
C VAL A 30 -13.21 -12.58 -17.42
N SER A 31 -14.43 -12.30 -16.96
CA SER A 31 -14.70 -11.38 -15.85
C SER A 31 -14.20 -12.00 -14.54
N GLY A 32 -12.91 -12.34 -14.49
CA GLY A 32 -12.20 -12.58 -13.26
C GLY A 32 -11.84 -11.22 -12.71
N SER A 33 -12.35 -10.90 -11.52
CA SER A 33 -11.82 -9.78 -10.75
C SER A 33 -10.30 -9.92 -10.70
N ILE A 34 -9.58 -9.00 -11.33
CA ILE A 34 -8.12 -8.94 -11.20
C ILE A 34 -7.88 -8.50 -9.76
N VAL A 35 -7.56 -9.46 -8.89
CA VAL A 35 -7.17 -9.18 -7.51
C VAL A 35 -5.93 -8.31 -7.54
N LYS A 36 -6.07 -7.05 -7.12
CA LYS A 36 -4.98 -6.10 -7.04
C LYS A 36 -4.14 -6.37 -5.80
N LYS A 37 -2.87 -6.01 -5.91
CA LYS A 37 -1.90 -6.08 -4.82
C LYS A 37 -1.26 -4.70 -4.68
N ALA A 38 -1.50 -4.03 -3.56
CA ALA A 38 -0.71 -2.85 -3.17
C ALA A 38 0.51 -3.31 -2.38
N ILE A 39 1.70 -2.88 -2.76
CA ILE A 39 2.93 -3.10 -2.01
C ILE A 39 3.34 -1.75 -1.42
N VAL A 40 3.55 -1.72 -0.11
CA VAL A 40 3.91 -0.51 0.64
C VAL A 40 5.20 -0.80 1.40
N ASP A 41 6.27 -0.11 1.05
CA ASP A 41 7.53 -0.19 1.77
C ASP A 41 7.38 0.56 3.11
N TRP A 42 7.29 -0.18 4.21
CA TRP A 42 6.91 0.34 5.52
C TRP A 42 8.14 0.85 6.29
N SER A 43 8.67 1.99 5.83
CA SER A 43 9.86 2.64 6.40
C SER A 43 9.76 4.16 6.27
N PRO A 44 10.21 4.96 7.26
CA PRO A 44 10.28 6.41 7.12
C PRO A 44 11.22 6.85 6.00
N ASN A 45 12.11 5.96 5.54
CA ASN A 45 13.07 6.21 4.46
C ASN A 45 12.63 5.68 3.10
N ALA A 46 11.39 5.18 2.97
CA ALA A 46 10.86 4.70 1.70
C ALA A 46 9.88 5.70 1.08
N SER A 47 9.82 5.75 -0.26
CA SER A 47 8.71 6.42 -0.95
C SER A 47 7.40 5.66 -0.68
N PRO A 48 6.27 6.32 -0.36
CA PRO A 48 6.02 7.76 -0.47
C PRO A 48 6.29 8.57 0.81
N PHE A 49 6.88 7.98 1.85
CA PHE A 49 7.10 8.64 3.16
C PHE A 49 8.30 9.58 3.18
N VAL A 50 9.17 9.53 2.15
CA VAL A 50 10.31 10.43 1.97
C VAL A 50 9.94 11.58 1.06
N ASP A 51 9.39 12.65 1.62
CA ASP A 51 9.38 13.98 1.01
C ASP A 51 9.35 15.03 2.15
N PRO A 52 9.95 16.22 2.02
CA PRO A 52 9.94 17.27 3.04
C PRO A 52 8.65 18.13 3.09
N MET A 53 7.67 17.98 2.19
CA MET A 53 6.42 18.76 2.22
C MET A 53 5.28 18.10 3.04
N ILE A 54 5.44 18.08 4.37
CA ILE A 54 4.44 18.07 5.49
C ILE A 54 3.18 17.17 5.46
N ASP A 55 2.80 16.47 4.38
CA ASP A 55 1.57 15.66 4.34
C ASP A 55 1.73 14.35 3.54
N HIS A 56 2.72 13.53 3.91
CA HIS A 56 3.10 12.29 3.19
C HIS A 56 2.25 11.09 3.54
N THR A 57 0.94 11.31 3.58
CA THR A 57 0.02 10.19 3.71
C THR A 57 -0.07 9.46 2.38
N ALA A 58 0.40 8.21 2.36
CA ALA A 58 0.17 7.32 1.23
C ALA A 58 -1.33 7.06 1.11
N MET A 59 -1.95 7.27 -0.06
CA MET A 59 -3.33 6.85 -0.31
C MET A 59 -3.35 5.78 -1.39
N VAL A 60 -4.03 4.67 -1.12
CA VAL A 60 -4.27 3.60 -2.09
C VAL A 60 -5.76 3.29 -2.17
N GLU A 61 -6.23 3.02 -3.38
CA GLU A 61 -7.61 2.61 -3.65
C GLU A 61 -7.62 1.13 -4.09
N LEU A 62 -8.38 0.31 -3.38
CA LEU A 62 -8.47 -1.15 -3.52
C LEU A 62 -9.92 -1.61 -3.49
N GLN A 63 -10.22 -2.83 -3.92
CA GLN A 63 -11.53 -3.46 -3.79
C GLN A 63 -11.51 -4.58 -2.74
N LEU A 64 -12.69 -5.07 -2.36
CA LEU A 64 -12.75 -6.30 -1.56
C LEU A 64 -12.07 -7.46 -2.31
N MET A 65 -11.48 -8.39 -1.56
CA MET A 65 -10.61 -9.48 -2.00
C MET A 65 -9.22 -9.07 -2.48
N ASP A 66 -8.95 -7.76 -2.69
CA ASP A 66 -7.59 -7.27 -2.89
C ASP A 66 -6.74 -7.45 -1.63
N ARG A 67 -5.43 -7.22 -1.77
CA ARG A 67 -4.49 -7.34 -0.65
C ARG A 67 -3.50 -6.19 -0.58
N ILE A 68 -3.13 -5.86 0.65
CA ILE A 68 -2.03 -4.97 0.99
C ILE A 68 -0.87 -5.83 1.45
N VAL A 69 0.33 -5.54 0.95
CA VAL A 69 1.57 -6.15 1.41
C VAL A 69 2.49 -5.06 1.93
N PHE A 70 2.69 -5.05 3.24
CA PHE A 70 3.67 -4.22 3.90
C PHE A 70 5.04 -4.89 3.79
N ALA A 71 5.95 -4.29 3.03
CA ALA A 71 7.33 -4.72 2.95
C ALA A 71 8.12 -4.11 4.12
N CYS A 72 8.61 -4.97 5.00
CA CYS A 72 9.26 -4.56 6.24
C CYS A 72 10.73 -4.19 6.01
N ASP A 73 11.10 -2.97 6.41
CA ASP A 73 12.49 -2.57 6.53
C ASP A 73 13.13 -3.23 7.76
N GLN A 74 14.13 -4.09 7.52
CA GLN A 74 14.81 -4.83 8.57
C GLN A 74 15.61 -3.92 9.53
N SER A 75 15.93 -2.70 9.10
CA SER A 75 16.64 -1.72 9.91
C SER A 75 15.71 -0.89 10.80
N VAL A 76 14.40 -0.91 10.54
CA VAL A 76 13.39 -0.12 11.26
C VAL A 76 12.29 -1.03 11.84
N PRO A 77 12.48 -1.57 13.07
CA PRO A 77 11.45 -2.35 13.73
C PRO A 77 10.18 -1.53 13.98
N ALA A 78 9.03 -2.06 13.57
CA ALA A 78 7.75 -1.38 13.63
C ALA A 78 6.59 -2.34 13.90
N ILE A 79 5.58 -1.89 14.63
CA ILE A 79 4.28 -2.56 14.70
C ILE A 79 3.29 -1.79 13.84
N ILE A 80 2.60 -2.49 12.97
CA ILE A 80 1.58 -1.94 12.08
C ILE A 80 0.22 -2.07 12.77
N TYR A 81 -0.51 -0.96 12.83
CA TYR A 81 -1.86 -0.91 13.37
C TYR A 81 -2.82 -0.39 12.31
N LYS A 82 -4.05 -0.92 12.32
CA LYS A 82 -5.22 -0.25 11.73
C LYS A 82 -5.86 0.57 12.86
N VAL A 83 -6.12 1.84 12.59
CA VAL A 83 -6.48 2.82 13.62
C VAL A 83 -7.72 3.64 13.21
N SER A 84 -8.28 4.36 14.17
CA SER A 84 -9.29 5.39 13.93
C SER A 84 -8.68 6.59 13.18
N GLU A 85 -9.55 7.38 12.54
CA GLU A 85 -9.14 8.64 11.87
C GLU A 85 -8.52 9.63 12.87
N GLU A 86 -9.06 9.73 14.09
CA GLU A 86 -8.52 10.59 15.15
C GLU A 86 -7.11 10.18 15.57
N SER A 87 -6.89 8.89 15.85
CA SER A 87 -5.56 8.37 16.18
C SER A 87 -4.56 8.54 15.05
N PHE A 88 -5.03 8.45 13.80
CA PHE A 88 -4.23 8.68 12.61
C PHE A 88 -3.80 10.14 12.46
N ALA A 89 -4.72 11.08 12.67
CA ALA A 89 -4.46 12.51 12.58
C ALA A 89 -3.50 12.99 13.68
N ASP A 90 -3.77 12.60 14.93
CA ASP A 90 -3.05 13.07 16.11
C ASP A 90 -1.77 12.27 16.42
N CYS A 91 -1.51 11.18 15.67
CA CYS A 91 -0.45 10.21 15.97
C CYS A 91 -0.47 9.69 17.42
N LYS A 92 -1.65 9.57 17.99
CA LYS A 92 -1.85 9.14 19.37
C LYS A 92 -2.38 7.72 19.38
N TYR A 93 -1.77 6.87 20.18
CA TYR A 93 -2.27 5.51 20.36
C TYR A 93 -3.58 5.54 21.18
N ASP A 94 -4.63 4.91 20.64
CA ASP A 94 -5.87 4.60 21.37
C ASP A 94 -6.04 3.08 21.56
N THR A 95 -6.99 2.67 22.41
CA THR A 95 -7.27 1.25 22.67
C THR A 95 -8.07 0.55 21.58
N SER A 96 -8.59 1.28 20.59
CA SER A 96 -9.29 0.73 19.43
C SER A 96 -8.33 0.27 18.33
N ALA A 97 -7.05 0.65 18.41
CA ALA A 97 -6.02 0.25 17.46
C ALA A 97 -5.94 -1.29 17.31
N GLU A 98 -6.25 -1.77 16.12
CA GLU A 98 -6.19 -3.19 15.74
C GLU A 98 -4.76 -3.55 15.35
N TRP A 99 -4.18 -4.56 15.99
CA TRP A 99 -2.85 -5.06 15.64
C TRP A 99 -2.88 -5.80 14.31
N ILE A 100 -2.06 -5.38 13.35
CA ILE A 100 -1.99 -5.98 12.00
C ILE A 100 -0.79 -6.92 11.88
N GLY A 101 0.35 -6.50 12.41
CA GLY A 101 1.58 -7.26 12.27
C GLY A 101 2.78 -6.52 12.84
N GLN A 102 3.91 -7.22 12.92
CA GLN A 102 5.16 -6.68 13.45
C GLN A 102 6.29 -6.90 12.44
N CYS A 103 6.88 -5.80 11.97
CA CYS A 103 8.16 -5.80 11.29
C CYS A 103 9.27 -5.95 12.33
N SER A 104 9.84 -7.15 12.40
CA SER A 104 10.99 -7.48 13.24
C SER A 104 11.97 -8.37 12.48
N GLU A 105 13.10 -8.67 13.12
CA GLU A 105 14.16 -9.49 12.52
C GLU A 105 13.59 -10.79 11.93
N GLY A 106 13.83 -11.01 10.63
CA GLY A 106 13.37 -12.18 9.89
C GLY A 106 11.99 -12.04 9.22
N VAL A 107 11.19 -11.03 9.58
CA VAL A 107 9.88 -10.77 8.96
C VAL A 107 10.05 -9.81 7.79
N ARG A 108 9.92 -10.30 6.56
CA ARG A 108 10.06 -9.49 5.34
C ARG A 108 8.76 -8.84 4.86
N TYR A 109 7.63 -9.53 5.04
CA TYR A 109 6.35 -9.10 4.51
C TYR A 109 5.22 -9.39 5.50
N ILE A 110 4.29 -8.45 5.64
CA ILE A 110 3.01 -8.64 6.32
C ILE A 110 1.92 -8.46 5.26
N THR A 111 1.05 -9.45 5.11
CA THR A 111 -0.02 -9.42 4.10
C THR A 111 -1.37 -9.30 4.78
N VAL A 112 -2.19 -8.36 4.31
CA VAL A 112 -3.57 -8.15 4.75
C VAL A 112 -4.48 -8.31 3.55
N PHE A 113 -5.49 -9.15 3.69
CA PHE A 113 -6.52 -9.34 2.67
C PHE A 113 -7.77 -8.55 3.04
N LEU A 114 -8.37 -7.88 2.06
CA LEU A 114 -9.55 -7.04 2.25
C LEU A 114 -10.82 -7.90 2.19
N HIS A 115 -11.12 -8.61 3.28
CA HIS A 115 -12.35 -9.40 3.39
C HIS A 115 -13.43 -8.65 4.19
N SER A 116 -14.69 -8.83 3.78
CA SER A 116 -15.86 -8.24 4.46
C SER A 116 -16.30 -9.02 5.68
N THR A 117 -16.03 -10.32 5.72
CA THR A 117 -16.39 -11.22 6.79
C THR A 117 -15.16 -11.54 7.63
N GLY A 118 -15.33 -11.47 8.96
CA GLY A 118 -14.32 -11.90 9.93
C GLY A 118 -14.18 -13.43 9.99
N ASP A 119 -14.18 -14.10 8.83
CA ASP A 119 -14.14 -15.57 8.72
C ASP A 119 -12.84 -16.14 9.27
N THR A 120 -11.81 -15.29 9.39
CA THR A 120 -10.55 -15.63 10.06
C THR A 120 -10.42 -14.87 11.38
N PRO A 121 -10.47 -15.56 12.53
CA PRO A 121 -10.23 -14.95 13.83
C PRO A 121 -8.89 -14.21 13.85
N GLY A 122 -8.91 -12.93 14.24
CA GLY A 122 -7.72 -12.09 14.35
C GLY A 122 -7.31 -11.37 13.05
N GLN A 123 -8.07 -11.49 11.96
CA GLN A 123 -7.89 -10.63 10.79
C GLN A 123 -8.81 -9.39 10.85
N PRO A 124 -8.32 -8.21 10.43
CA PRO A 124 -9.15 -7.01 10.35
C PRO A 124 -10.25 -7.18 9.29
N THR A 125 -11.43 -6.66 9.60
CA THR A 125 -12.55 -6.58 8.65
C THR A 125 -12.52 -5.27 7.86
N PHE A 126 -12.97 -5.35 6.60
CA PHE A 126 -13.03 -4.22 5.67
C PHE A 126 -14.44 -4.10 5.09
N LEU A 127 -14.96 -2.88 5.03
CA LEU A 127 -16.25 -2.63 4.42
C LEU A 127 -16.05 -2.06 3.01
N GLN A 128 -17.03 -2.24 2.16
CA GLN A 128 -17.05 -1.59 0.86
C GLN A 128 -17.43 -0.11 1.04
N ASN A 129 -16.89 0.77 0.21
CA ASN A 129 -17.09 2.23 0.32
C ASN A 129 -16.62 2.83 1.65
N SER A 130 -15.64 2.22 2.30
CA SER A 130 -15.05 2.75 3.54
C SER A 130 -13.58 3.11 3.38
N THR A 131 -13.13 3.99 4.27
CA THR A 131 -11.75 4.42 4.38
C THR A 131 -11.15 3.83 5.65
N HIS A 132 -9.95 3.29 5.55
CA HIS A 132 -9.22 2.69 6.66
C HIS A 132 -7.84 3.34 6.78
N PHE A 133 -7.38 3.47 8.01
CA PHE A 133 -6.16 4.19 8.34
C PHE A 133 -5.16 3.24 8.98
N PHE A 134 -3.92 3.31 8.53
CA PHE A 134 -2.83 2.49 9.04
C PHE A 134 -1.66 3.37 9.46
N THR A 135 -1.03 3.05 10.58
CA THR A 135 0.14 3.77 11.08
C THR A 135 0.98 2.91 12.01
N SER A 136 2.15 3.41 12.40
CA SER A 136 3.00 2.82 13.43
C SER A 136 3.33 3.83 14.52
N PHE A 137 3.16 3.42 15.78
CA PHE A 137 3.54 4.24 16.95
C PHE A 137 4.92 3.90 17.50
N SER A 138 5.56 2.86 16.95
CA SER A 138 6.89 2.42 17.34
C SER A 138 7.92 3.54 17.10
N SER A 139 9.07 3.45 17.76
CA SER A 139 10.15 4.42 17.59
C SER A 139 11.07 4.16 16.39
N GLY A 140 10.85 3.07 15.65
CA GLY A 140 11.80 2.58 14.64
C GLY A 140 13.08 1.97 15.23
N SER A 141 13.16 1.76 16.55
CA SER A 141 14.30 1.12 17.21
C SER A 141 13.88 -0.17 17.91
N ARG A 142 14.82 -1.11 18.11
CA ARG A 142 14.56 -2.38 18.82
C ARG A 142 13.97 -2.16 20.22
N ARG A 143 14.45 -1.16 20.96
CA ARG A 143 13.95 -0.83 22.31
C ARG A 143 12.58 -0.14 22.27
N GLY A 144 12.32 0.63 21.23
CA GLY A 144 11.07 1.38 21.06
C GLY A 144 10.03 0.67 20.19
N LEU A 145 10.20 -0.63 19.90
CA LEU A 145 9.25 -1.39 19.07
C LEU A 145 7.83 -1.36 19.63
N ARG A 146 7.68 -1.51 20.96
CA ARG A 146 6.39 -1.45 21.66
C ARG A 146 6.05 -0.05 22.18
N SER A 147 6.78 0.98 21.74
CA SER A 147 6.46 2.37 22.07
C SER A 147 5.07 2.72 21.53
N ARG A 148 4.33 3.53 22.29
CA ARG A 148 3.02 4.08 21.92
C ARG A 148 3.07 5.60 21.80
N ARG A 149 4.27 6.16 21.66
CA ARG A 149 4.50 7.61 21.62
C ARG A 149 4.17 8.25 20.26
N GLY A 150 4.09 7.45 19.20
CA GLY A 150 3.71 7.94 17.87
C GLY A 150 4.88 8.34 16.97
N ASP A 151 6.13 8.00 17.33
CA ASP A 151 7.31 8.55 16.66
C ASP A 151 7.31 8.27 15.13
N LEU A 152 7.14 7.01 14.69
CA LEU A 152 7.08 6.68 13.26
C LEU A 152 5.88 7.32 12.54
N CYS A 153 4.74 7.46 13.22
CA CYS A 153 3.59 8.18 12.69
C CYS A 153 3.92 9.65 12.45
N VAL A 154 4.57 10.31 13.40
CA VAL A 154 5.01 11.71 13.29
C VAL A 154 6.06 11.87 12.18
N MET A 155 6.90 10.84 11.96
CA MET A 155 7.83 10.77 10.82
C MET A 155 7.14 10.51 9.46
N GLY A 156 5.81 10.36 9.42
CA GLY A 156 5.04 10.22 8.19
C GLY A 156 4.70 8.79 7.78
N VAL A 157 5.04 7.76 8.57
CA VAL A 157 4.72 6.36 8.24
C VAL A 157 3.23 6.08 8.46
N ARG A 158 2.43 6.45 7.47
CA ARG A 158 0.96 6.54 7.52
C ARG A 158 0.33 6.20 6.17
N LEU A 159 -0.65 5.31 6.15
CA LEU A 159 -1.34 4.87 4.94
C LEU A 159 -2.86 4.98 5.09
N ILE A 160 -3.50 5.61 4.11
CA ILE A 160 -4.94 5.61 3.89
C ILE A 160 -5.26 4.56 2.83
N VAL A 161 -6.23 3.70 3.13
CA VAL A 161 -6.77 2.72 2.20
C VAL A 161 -8.24 3.03 1.99
N ARG A 162 -8.63 3.33 0.75
CA ARG A 162 -10.02 3.45 0.36
C ARG A 162 -10.47 2.14 -0.30
N VAL A 163 -11.53 1.53 0.24
CA VAL A 163 -12.15 0.35 -0.36
C VAL A 163 -13.24 0.83 -1.31
N ALA A 164 -12.96 0.75 -2.60
CA ALA A 164 -13.87 1.08 -3.69
C ALA A 164 -15.08 0.14 -3.74
N PRO A 165 -16.17 0.57 -4.43
CA PRO A 165 -17.28 -0.32 -4.76
C PRO A 165 -16.87 -1.44 -5.73
#